data_AF-A0A127SY14-F1
#
_entry.id   AF-A0A127SY14-F1
#
_cell.length_a   1.000
_cell.length_b   1.000
_cell.length_c   1.000
_cell.angle_alpha   90.00
_cell.angle_beta   90.00
_cell.angle_gamma   90.00
#
_symmetry.space_group_name_H-M   'P 1'
#
loop_
_entity.id
_entity.type
_entity.pdbx_description
1 polymer ?
#
loop_
_entity_poly.entity_id
_entity_poly.type
_entity_poly.pdbx_seq_one_letter_code
_entity_poly.pdbx_strand_id
1 'polypeptide(L)'
;KVVEYYDKASKGGYAPAKCELGNLYFTGKIVNKNISKAIEYYNDALLNGYLTKEAADNLALCYQQGLGGVKKNEETAKEIAKRGKKGNAWTELLNSISFE
;
A
#
# COMPACT_ATOMS: atom_id res chain seq x y z
N LYS A 1 -16.24 -11.02 -7.84
CA LYS A 1 -15.46 -11.53 -9.00
C LYS A 1 -14.13 -10.79 -9.20
N VAL A 2 -14.04 -9.47 -9.44
CA VAL A 2 -12.72 -8.79 -9.65
C VAL A 2 -11.77 -8.88 -8.45
N VAL A 3 -12.24 -8.55 -7.24
CA VAL A 3 -11.43 -8.65 -6.01
C VAL A 3 -10.92 -10.08 -5.80
N GLU A 4 -11.75 -11.08 -6.03
CA GLU A 4 -11.39 -12.50 -5.83
C GLU A 4 -10.31 -12.96 -6.83
N TYR A 5 -10.31 -12.44 -8.06
CA TYR A 5 -9.26 -12.74 -9.04
C TYR A 5 -7.91 -12.16 -8.62
N TYR A 6 -7.88 -10.89 -8.20
CA TYR A 6 -6.64 -10.29 -7.72
C TYR A 6 -6.19 -10.90 -6.39
N ASP A 7 -7.11 -11.28 -5.50
CA ASP A 7 -6.77 -11.96 -4.25
C ASP A 7 -6.10 -13.32 -4.53
N LYS A 8 -6.64 -14.08 -5.50
CA LYS A 8 -6.01 -15.32 -5.98
C LYS A 8 -4.65 -15.07 -6.62
N ALA A 9 -4.53 -14.03 -7.47
CA ALA A 9 -3.26 -13.69 -8.12
C ALA A 9 -2.19 -13.28 -7.09
N SER A 10 -2.57 -12.48 -6.09
CA SER A 10 -1.73 -12.09 -4.96
C SER A 10 -1.24 -13.32 -4.19
N LYS A 11 -2.13 -14.27 -3.88
CA LYS A 11 -1.77 -15.55 -3.24
C LYS A 11 -0.86 -16.43 -4.10
N GLY A 12 -0.99 -16.32 -5.43
CA GLY A 12 -0.11 -16.99 -6.40
C GLY A 12 1.25 -16.32 -6.61
N GLY A 13 1.61 -15.30 -5.82
CA GLY A 13 2.90 -14.61 -5.90
C GLY A 13 2.95 -13.48 -6.94
N TYR A 14 1.83 -13.11 -7.56
CA TYR A 14 1.77 -11.97 -8.46
C TYR A 14 1.73 -10.66 -7.65
N ALA A 15 2.90 -10.13 -7.34
CA ALA A 15 3.09 -8.94 -6.52
C ALA A 15 2.28 -7.69 -6.95
N PRO A 16 2.07 -7.41 -8.27
CA PRO A 16 1.23 -6.29 -8.69
C PRO A 16 -0.23 -6.40 -8.25
N ALA A 17 -0.75 -7.60 -8.01
CA ALA A 17 -2.15 -7.76 -7.60
C ALA A 17 -2.50 -7.03 -6.30
N LYS A 18 -1.57 -6.96 -5.34
CA LYS A 18 -1.81 -6.23 -4.08
C LYS A 18 -1.91 -4.74 -4.30
N CYS A 19 -1.08 -4.17 -5.17
CA CYS A 19 -1.18 -2.75 -5.56
C CYS A 19 -2.52 -2.46 -6.24
N GLU A 20 -2.96 -3.32 -7.15
CA GLU A 20 -4.26 -3.17 -7.81
C GLU A 20 -5.43 -3.29 -6.83
N LEU A 21 -5.41 -4.26 -5.91
CA LEU A 21 -6.42 -4.38 -4.86
C LEU A 21 -6.51 -3.09 -4.03
N GLY A 22 -5.36 -2.54 -3.65
CA GLY A 22 -5.30 -1.24 -2.98
C GLY A 22 -5.94 -0.13 -3.80
N ASN A 23 -5.60 -0.02 -5.09
CA ASN A 23 -6.16 0.99 -6.00
C ASN A 23 -7.68 0.86 -6.15
N LEU A 24 -8.21 -0.37 -6.23
CA LEU A 24 -9.64 -0.63 -6.33
C LEU A 24 -10.38 -0.13 -5.09
N TYR A 25 -9.87 -0.43 -3.89
CA TYR A 25 -10.46 0.04 -2.64
C TYR A 25 -10.26 1.54 -2.40
N PHE A 26 -9.15 2.11 -2.87
CA PHE A 26 -8.86 3.54 -2.75
C PHE A 26 -9.78 4.39 -3.64
N THR A 27 -9.98 3.98 -4.89
CA THR A 27 -10.79 4.72 -5.86
C THR A 27 -12.29 4.43 -5.71
N GLY A 28 -12.66 3.23 -5.30
CA GLY A 28 -14.05 2.81 -5.17
C GLY A 28 -14.76 2.59 -6.52
N LYS A 29 -14.02 2.39 -7.63
CA LYS A 29 -14.60 2.27 -8.97
C LYS A 29 -15.38 0.97 -9.20
N ILE A 30 -14.90 -0.14 -8.63
CA ILE A 30 -15.45 -1.49 -8.82
C ILE A 30 -15.99 -2.07 -7.51
N VAL A 31 -15.54 -1.52 -6.39
CA VAL A 31 -15.93 -1.91 -5.03
C VAL A 31 -16.27 -0.67 -4.22
N ASN A 32 -16.99 -0.83 -3.11
CA ASN A 32 -17.18 0.28 -2.19
C ASN A 32 -15.83 0.82 -1.73
N LYS A 33 -15.65 2.14 -1.84
CA LYS A 33 -14.44 2.83 -1.42
C LYS A 33 -14.17 2.51 0.05
N ASN A 34 -12.96 2.02 0.33
CA ASN A 34 -12.50 1.71 1.67
C ASN A 34 -11.00 2.01 1.76
N ILE A 35 -10.66 3.20 2.25
CA ILE A 35 -9.27 3.66 2.32
C ILE A 35 -8.47 2.81 3.31
N SER A 36 -9.05 2.41 4.44
CA SER A 36 -8.38 1.54 5.44
C SER A 36 -7.94 0.23 4.80
N LYS A 37 -8.82 -0.42 4.04
CA LYS A 37 -8.49 -1.65 3.34
C LYS A 37 -7.49 -1.44 2.20
N ALA A 38 -7.54 -0.30 1.52
CA ALA A 38 -6.53 0.06 0.53
C ALA A 38 -5.13 0.15 1.15
N ILE A 39 -5.03 0.79 2.32
CA ILE A 39 -3.80 0.92 3.10
C ILE A 39 -3.25 -0.45 3.50
N GLU A 40 -4.11 -1.38 3.94
CA GLU A 40 -3.71 -2.76 4.24
C GLU A 40 -3.03 -3.43 3.04
N TYR A 41 -3.64 -3.38 1.87
CA TYR A 41 -3.06 -3.98 0.66
C TYR A 41 -1.77 -3.29 0.20
N TYR A 42 -1.68 -1.96 0.31
CA TYR A 42 -0.46 -1.24 -0.03
C TYR A 42 0.69 -1.56 0.94
N ASN A 43 0.41 -1.59 2.24
CA ASN A 43 1.39 -1.99 3.25
C ASN A 43 1.85 -3.43 3.00
N ASP A 44 0.94 -4.33 2.65
CA ASP A 44 1.27 -5.72 2.33
C ASP A 44 2.11 -5.83 1.04
N ALA A 45 1.79 -5.06 0.00
CA ALA A 45 2.62 -4.99 -1.21
C ALA A 45 4.04 -4.49 -0.88
N LEU A 46 4.12 -3.43 -0.07
CA LEU A 46 5.35 -2.85 0.42
C LEU A 46 6.16 -3.83 1.32
N LEU A 47 5.47 -4.59 2.18
CA LEU A 47 5.98 -5.72 2.99
C LEU A 47 6.72 -6.76 2.15
N ASN A 48 6.15 -7.07 0.99
CA ASN A 48 6.71 -8.05 0.07
C ASN A 48 7.73 -7.43 -0.91
N GLY A 49 8.18 -6.19 -0.65
CA GLY A 49 9.20 -5.51 -1.45
C GLY A 49 8.70 -5.01 -2.82
N TYR A 50 7.39 -5.05 -3.07
CA TYR A 50 6.80 -4.64 -4.34
C TYR A 50 5.71 -3.59 -4.11
N LEU A 51 6.07 -2.32 -4.26
CA LEU A 51 5.10 -1.22 -4.24
C LEU A 51 5.26 -0.39 -5.52
N THR A 52 4.21 -0.32 -6.33
CA THR A 52 4.22 0.53 -7.52
C THR A 52 4.28 2.00 -7.11
N LYS A 53 4.81 2.86 -7.99
CA LYS A 53 4.87 4.30 -7.74
C LYS A 53 3.48 4.88 -7.40
N GLU A 54 2.44 4.47 -8.12
CA GLU A 54 1.07 4.92 -7.88
C GLU A 54 0.56 4.49 -6.50
N ALA A 55 0.75 3.22 -6.12
CA ALA A 55 0.37 2.72 -4.80
C ALA A 55 1.14 3.45 -3.68
N ALA A 56 2.41 3.75 -3.91
CA ALA A 56 3.23 4.54 -2.98
C ALA A 56 2.73 5.97 -2.83
N ASP A 57 2.39 6.65 -3.92
CA ASP A 57 1.86 8.02 -3.88
C ASP A 57 0.51 8.04 -3.12
N ASN A 58 -0.36 7.06 -3.37
CA ASN A 58 -1.65 6.92 -2.68
C ASN A 58 -1.48 6.62 -1.18
N LEU A 59 -0.58 5.70 -0.83
CA LEU A 59 -0.29 5.37 0.57
C LEU A 59 0.38 6.55 1.30
N ALA A 60 1.33 7.23 0.68
CA ALA A 60 1.97 8.42 1.22
C ALA A 60 0.95 9.53 1.48
N LEU A 61 0.00 9.76 0.56
CA LEU A 61 -1.09 10.70 0.75
C LEU A 61 -1.95 10.34 1.98
N CYS A 62 -2.23 9.05 2.19
CA CYS A 62 -2.98 8.59 3.36
C CYS A 62 -2.27 8.96 4.67
N TYR A 63 -0.96 8.71 4.78
CA TYR A 63 -0.18 9.11 5.96
C TYR A 63 0.01 10.62 6.06
N GLN A 64 0.11 11.36 4.96
CA GLN A 64 0.23 12.82 5.00
C GLN A 64 -1.04 13.50 5.53
N GLN A 65 -2.21 12.91 5.27
CA GLN A 65 -3.51 13.50 5.63
C GLN A 65 -4.23 12.77 6.78
N GLY A 66 -3.73 11.61 7.21
CA GLY A 66 -4.40 10.77 8.21
C GLY A 66 -5.68 10.09 7.69
N LEU A 67 -5.71 9.68 6.42
CA LEU A 67 -6.90 9.09 5.79
C LEU A 67 -7.05 7.61 6.14
N GLY A 68 -8.28 7.10 6.14
CA GLY A 68 -8.51 5.67 6.36
C GLY A 68 -8.12 5.19 7.76
N GLY A 69 -8.03 6.09 8.75
CA GLY A 69 -7.76 5.75 10.14
C GLY A 69 -6.28 5.69 10.52
N VAL A 70 -5.34 5.96 9.60
CA VAL A 70 -3.93 6.08 9.97
C VAL A 70 -3.64 7.43 10.64
N LYS A 71 -2.67 7.45 11.54
CA LYS A 71 -2.18 8.70 12.14
C LYS A 71 -1.42 9.50 11.07
N LYS A 72 -1.66 10.81 11.04
CA LYS A 72 -0.88 11.72 10.19
C LYS A 72 0.62 11.60 10.55
N ASN A 73 1.44 11.25 9.56
CA ASN A 73 2.89 11.14 9.69
C ASN A 73 3.57 11.55 8.37
N GLU A 74 4.15 12.75 8.34
CA GLU A 74 4.81 13.30 7.16
C GLU A 74 6.15 12.63 6.84
N GLU A 75 6.84 12.11 7.85
CA GLU A 75 8.10 11.38 7.66
C GLU A 75 7.84 10.04 6.97
N THR A 76 6.87 9.26 7.50
CA THR A 76 6.42 8.02 6.87
C THR A 76 5.96 8.25 5.43
N ALA A 77 5.20 9.32 5.16
CA ALA A 77 4.76 9.65 3.80
C ALA A 77 5.94 9.91 2.84
N LYS A 78 6.92 10.72 3.25
CA LYS A 78 8.12 11.01 2.44
C LYS A 78 8.91 9.73 2.13
N GLU A 79 9.05 8.88 3.14
CA GLU A 79 9.77 7.61 3.05
C GLU A 79 9.08 6.60 2.12
N ILE A 80 7.75 6.53 2.14
CA ILE A 80 6.97 5.72 1.19
C ILE A 80 7.13 6.26 -0.24
N ALA A 81 6.99 7.58 -0.43
CA ALA A 81 7.09 8.20 -1.75
C ALA A 81 8.50 8.05 -2.38
N LYS A 82 9.55 8.05 -1.56
CA LYS A 82 10.93 7.78 -2.00
C LYS A 82 11.10 6.32 -2.46
N ARG A 83 10.49 5.37 -1.75
CA ARG A 83 10.54 3.93 -2.08
C ARG A 83 9.70 3.58 -3.30
N GLY A 84 8.57 4.23 -3.53
CA GLY A 84 7.82 4.10 -4.79
C GLY A 84 8.63 4.47 -6.05
N LYS A 85 9.72 5.24 -5.89
CA LYS A 85 10.64 5.63 -6.97
C LYS A 85 11.84 4.70 -7.13
N LYS A 86 12.30 4.07 -6.05
CA LYS A 86 13.34 3.05 -6.06
C LYS A 86 12.65 1.72 -5.84
N GLY A 87 12.26 1.04 -6.91
CA GLY A 87 11.80 -0.35 -6.78
C GLY A 87 12.76 -1.11 -5.87
N ASN A 88 12.24 -1.57 -4.73
CA ASN A 88 12.86 -2.49 -3.79
C ASN A 88 13.79 -1.84 -2.73
N ALA A 89 13.35 -1.81 -1.46
CA ALA A 89 14.15 -1.87 -0.21
C ALA A 89 13.25 -1.58 1.01
N TRP A 90 12.56 -2.61 1.51
CA TRP A 90 11.64 -2.46 2.66
C TRP A 90 12.04 -3.27 3.91
N THR A 91 13.06 -4.13 3.81
CA THR A 91 13.62 -4.88 4.94
C THR A 91 14.18 -3.99 6.05
N GLU A 92 14.62 -2.77 5.74
CA GLU A 92 15.23 -1.87 6.75
C GLU A 92 14.19 -1.08 7.58
N LEU A 93 12.99 -0.84 7.06
CA LEU A 93 11.97 0.00 7.74
C LEU A 93 11.11 -0.81 8.74
N LEU A 94 10.85 -2.10 8.48
CA LEU A 94 10.14 -2.95 9.45
C LEU A 94 10.85 -3.02 10.80
N ASN A 95 12.19 -3.04 10.75
CA ASN A 95 13.02 -3.03 11.95
C ASN A 95 13.02 -1.69 12.68
N SER A 96 12.58 -0.59 12.04
CA SER A 96 12.51 0.73 12.68
C SER A 96 11.09 1.11 13.12
N ILE A 97 10.05 0.48 12.57
CA ILE A 97 8.63 0.75 12.92
C ILE A 97 8.10 -0.30 13.92
N SER A 98 8.73 -1.47 14.01
CA SER A 98 8.33 -2.52 14.95
C SER A 98 9.24 -2.50 16.18
N PHE A 99 8.66 -2.14 17.32
CA PHE A 99 9.19 -2.09 18.70
C PHE A 99 9.97 -0.83 19.13
N GLU A 100 9.21 0.23 19.40
CA GLU A 100 9.12 0.74 20.78
C GLU A 100 7.76 0.35 21.36
#